data_AF-A0A2V7WMS8-F1
#
_entry.id   AF-A0A2V7WMS8-F1
#
_cell.length_a   1.000
_cell.length_b   1.000
_cell.length_c   1.000
_cell.angle_alpha   90.00
_cell.angle_beta   90.00
_cell.angle_gamma   90.00
#
_symmetry.space_group_name_H-M   'P 1'
#
loop_
_entity.id
_entity.type
_entity.pdbx_description
1 polymer ?
#
loop_
_entity_poly.entity_id
_entity_poly.type
_entity_poly.pdbx_seq_one_letter_code
_entity_poly.pdbx_strand_id
1 'polypeptide(L)'
;TMSYEGEGWGLTHDATQLIMSDGTSYLCFLDAKSFHPIRRLRVTDQSGRPVERLNELEWVGGEIYANVWETDEIVRISPHTGKVLGRIDLKGIIDKRELHGEGAVLNGIAYDPKGNRLFVTGKLWPKLFEIKVINPR
;
A
#
# COMPACT_ATOMS: atom_id res chain seq x y z
N THR A 1 -5.09 3.75 -27.86
CA THR A 1 -4.24 3.69 -26.65
C THR A 1 -4.63 4.84 -25.76
N MET A 2 -4.84 4.59 -24.46
CA MET A 2 -5.06 5.65 -23.47
C MET A 2 -3.71 6.19 -23.01
N SER A 3 -3.56 7.52 -22.97
CA SER A 3 -2.39 8.20 -22.41
C SER A 3 -2.66 8.57 -20.95
N TYR A 4 -1.75 8.19 -20.05
CA TYR A 4 -1.80 8.56 -18.64
C TYR A 4 -0.67 9.56 -18.34
N GLU A 5 -0.98 10.63 -17.61
CA GLU A 5 0.01 11.60 -17.15
C GLU A 5 0.52 11.22 -15.75
N GLY A 6 1.84 11.04 -15.62
CA GLY A 6 2.49 10.65 -14.37
C GLY A 6 2.92 9.17 -14.33
N GLU A 7 3.28 8.69 -13.15
CA GLU A 7 3.66 7.29 -12.92
C GLU A 7 2.49 6.50 -12.31
N GLY A 8 2.52 5.17 -12.44
CA GLY A 8 1.61 4.25 -11.75
C GLY A 8 2.43 3.19 -11.04
N TRP A 9 2.31 3.12 -9.71
CA TRP A 9 3.13 2.24 -8.85
C TRP A 9 2.29 1.08 -8.32
N GLY A 10 1.37 1.34 -7.40
CA GLY A 10 0.44 0.35 -6.85
C GLY A 10 -1.00 0.64 -7.29
N LEU A 11 -1.81 -0.42 -7.38
CA LEU A 11 -3.21 -0.34 -7.77
C LEU A 11 -4.04 -1.31 -6.92
N THR A 12 -5.08 -0.81 -6.27
CA THR A 12 -6.11 -1.63 -5.59
C THR A 12 -7.49 -1.09 -5.93
N HIS A 13 -8.54 -1.63 -5.33
CA HIS A 13 -9.90 -1.15 -5.55
C HIS A 13 -10.78 -1.30 -4.32
N ASP A 14 -11.73 -0.39 -4.16
CA ASP A 14 -12.87 -0.63 -3.28
C ASP A 14 -14.01 -1.32 -4.06
N ALA A 15 -15.26 -1.24 -3.57
CA ALA A 15 -16.40 -1.84 -4.24
C ALA A 15 -16.81 -1.14 -5.56
N THR A 16 -16.29 0.05 -5.83
CA THR A 16 -16.82 0.99 -6.84
C THR A 16 -15.76 1.64 -7.73
N GLN A 17 -14.54 1.84 -7.22
CA GLN A 17 -13.49 2.63 -7.89
C GLN A 17 -12.12 1.97 -7.70
N LEU A 18 -11.23 2.26 -8.64
CA LEU A 18 -9.81 1.90 -8.54
C LEU A 18 -9.07 2.99 -7.76
N ILE A 19 -7.98 2.59 -7.09
CA ILE A 19 -7.16 3.45 -6.26
C ILE A 19 -5.71 3.19 -6.62
N MET A 20 -5.00 4.23 -7.03
CA MET A 20 -3.65 4.14 -7.56
C MET A 20 -2.69 5.05 -6.82
N SER A 21 -1.47 4.57 -6.59
CA SER A 21 -0.34 5.36 -6.13
C SER A 21 0.62 5.64 -7.28
N ASP A 22 1.42 6.70 -7.14
CA ASP A 22 2.41 7.15 -8.13
C ASP A 22 3.77 7.46 -7.49
N GLY A 23 4.05 6.91 -6.30
CA GLY A 23 5.26 7.22 -5.52
C GLY A 23 5.22 8.57 -4.80
N THR A 24 4.22 9.42 -5.05
CA THR A 24 4.04 10.67 -4.30
C THR A 24 3.25 10.44 -3.00
N SER A 25 2.86 11.54 -2.34
CA SER A 25 1.94 11.50 -1.19
C SER A 25 0.47 11.56 -1.58
N TYR A 26 0.12 11.42 -2.86
CA TYR A 26 -1.26 11.40 -3.32
C TYR A 26 -1.69 10.00 -3.77
N LEU A 27 -2.94 9.67 -3.46
CA LEU A 27 -3.65 8.56 -4.08
C LEU A 27 -4.65 9.10 -5.09
N CYS A 28 -4.66 8.51 -6.27
CA CYS A 28 -5.58 8.83 -7.35
C CYS A 28 -6.70 7.80 -7.39
N PHE A 29 -7.94 8.24 -7.27
CA PHE A 29 -9.12 7.40 -7.44
C PHE A 29 -9.59 7.53 -8.87
N LEU A 30 -9.81 6.38 -9.52
CA LEU A 30 -10.18 6.29 -10.92
C LEU A 30 -11.56 5.65 -11.04
N ASP A 31 -12.37 6.15 -11.96
CA ASP A 31 -13.59 5.45 -12.37
C ASP A 31 -13.23 4.08 -12.96
N ALA A 32 -13.86 3.00 -12.46
CA ALA A 32 -13.46 1.64 -12.80
C ALA A 32 -13.74 1.23 -14.26
N LYS A 33 -14.55 2.00 -14.99
CA LYS A 33 -14.91 1.69 -16.40
C LYS A 33 -14.05 2.48 -17.38
N SER A 34 -13.90 3.77 -17.12
CA SER A 34 -13.17 4.70 -17.99
C SER A 34 -11.70 4.82 -17.61
N PHE A 35 -11.33 4.50 -16.37
CA PHE A 35 -10.00 4.74 -15.79
C PHE A 35 -9.62 6.22 -15.67
N HIS A 36 -10.59 7.13 -15.83
CA HIS A 36 -10.36 8.56 -15.66
C HIS A 36 -10.23 8.91 -14.17
N PRO A 37 -9.29 9.80 -13.78
CA PRO A 37 -9.22 10.33 -12.43
C PRO A 37 -10.51 11.04 -12.03
N ILE A 38 -11.09 10.63 -10.90
CA ILE A 38 -12.31 11.23 -10.34
C ILE A 38 -12.05 11.94 -9.01
N ARG A 39 -10.97 11.56 -8.29
CA ARG A 39 -10.61 12.17 -7.01
C ARG A 39 -9.12 11.99 -6.71
N ARG A 40 -8.51 12.99 -6.09
CA ARG A 40 -7.17 12.88 -5.49
C ARG A 40 -7.25 13.02 -3.98
N LEU A 41 -6.47 12.21 -3.27
CA LEU A 41 -6.43 12.17 -1.81
C LEU A 41 -4.97 12.32 -1.34
N ARG A 42 -4.68 13.38 -0.59
CA ARG A 42 -3.35 13.58 0.01
C ARG A 42 -3.22 12.75 1.28
N VAL A 43 -2.15 11.97 1.38
CA VAL A 43 -1.86 11.12 2.54
C VAL A 43 -0.96 11.84 3.52
N THR A 44 -1.36 11.90 4.79
CA THR A 44 -0.59 12.56 5.85
C THR A 44 -0.52 11.75 7.14
N ASP A 45 0.59 11.89 7.85
CA ASP A 45 0.77 11.36 9.20
C ASP A 45 -0.06 12.13 10.24
N GLN A 46 0.00 11.70 11.50
CA GLN A 46 -0.75 12.33 12.59
C GLN A 46 -0.36 13.80 12.85
N SER A 47 0.86 14.20 12.48
CA SER A 47 1.33 15.59 12.56
C SER A 47 0.95 16.43 11.34
N GLY A 48 0.25 15.84 10.35
CA GLY A 48 -0.12 16.49 9.11
C GLY A 48 0.99 16.54 8.06
N ARG A 49 2.13 15.87 8.29
CA ARG A 49 3.21 15.80 7.32
C ARG A 49 2.87 14.78 6.22
N PRO A 50 3.22 15.04 4.96
CA PRO A 50 2.99 14.11 3.87
C PRO A 50 3.69 12.77 4.10
N VAL A 51 3.04 11.69 3.71
CA VAL A 51 3.70 10.39 3.58
C VAL A 51 3.98 10.15 2.11
N GLU A 52 5.25 10.24 1.72
CA GLU A 52 5.69 10.03 0.34
C GLU A 52 6.04 8.55 0.08
N ARG A 53 6.39 8.23 -1.18
CA ARG A 53 6.86 6.90 -1.60
C ARG A 53 5.83 5.80 -1.39
N LEU A 54 4.54 6.14 -1.52
CA LEU A 54 3.46 5.17 -1.51
C LEU A 54 3.61 4.27 -2.74
N ASN A 55 3.75 2.97 -2.51
CA ASN A 55 3.99 1.98 -3.56
C ASN A 55 2.80 1.04 -3.67
N GLU A 56 2.99 -0.27 -3.54
CA GLU A 56 1.91 -1.26 -3.51
C GLU A 56 0.77 -0.89 -2.55
N LEU A 57 -0.45 -1.17 -3.00
CA LEU A 57 -1.69 -0.84 -2.31
C LEU A 57 -2.55 -2.08 -2.11
N GLU A 58 -3.30 -2.14 -1.02
CA GLU A 58 -4.35 -3.14 -0.84
C GLU A 58 -5.55 -2.57 -0.06
N TRP A 59 -6.77 -2.91 -0.49
CA TRP A 59 -7.99 -2.56 0.22
C TRP A 59 -8.31 -3.58 1.31
N VAL A 60 -8.19 -3.17 2.57
CA VAL A 60 -8.33 -4.07 3.74
C VAL A 60 -9.42 -3.54 4.64
N GLY A 61 -10.59 -4.20 4.62
CA GLY A 61 -11.67 -3.94 5.60
C GLY A 61 -12.18 -2.49 5.66
N GLY A 62 -12.09 -1.73 4.56
CA GLY A 62 -12.49 -0.32 4.51
C GLY A 62 -11.35 0.69 4.64
N GLU A 63 -10.11 0.20 4.76
CA GLU A 63 -8.89 1.01 4.80
C GLU A 63 -8.02 0.73 3.57
N ILE A 64 -7.15 1.68 3.23
CA ILE A 64 -6.12 1.48 2.21
C ILE A 64 -4.82 1.17 2.93
N TYR A 65 -4.24 0.01 2.67
CA TYR A 65 -2.92 -0.34 3.13
C TYR A 65 -1.94 0.01 2.02
N ALA A 66 -0.83 0.67 2.36
CA ALA A 66 0.19 1.01 1.39
C ALA A 66 1.58 0.67 1.91
N ASN A 67 2.39 0.00 1.09
CA ASN A 67 3.83 -0.05 1.33
C ASN A 67 4.42 1.35 1.18
N VAL A 68 5.38 1.68 2.04
CA VAL A 68 6.23 2.86 1.86
C VAL A 68 7.58 2.39 1.32
N TRP A 69 7.89 2.73 0.08
CA TRP A 69 9.07 2.22 -0.63
C TRP A 69 10.37 2.55 0.10
N GLU A 70 11.30 1.59 0.10
CA GLU A 70 12.57 1.58 0.85
C GLU A 70 12.42 1.59 2.38
N THR A 71 11.24 1.21 2.90
CA THR A 71 11.02 0.98 4.33
C THR A 71 10.48 -0.42 4.59
N ASP A 72 10.55 -0.85 5.85
CA ASP A 72 9.92 -2.10 6.31
C ASP A 72 8.50 -1.81 6.89
N GLU A 73 7.82 -0.74 6.44
CA GLU A 73 6.52 -0.32 6.97
C GLU A 73 5.37 -0.45 5.95
N ILE A 74 4.17 -0.72 6.49
CA ILE A 74 2.89 -0.52 5.82
C ILE A 74 2.12 0.56 6.57
N VAL A 75 1.61 1.57 5.86
CA VAL A 75 0.69 2.55 6.43
C VAL A 75 -0.76 2.15 6.18
N ARG A 76 -1.59 2.31 7.21
CA ARG A 76 -3.05 2.16 7.13
C ARG A 76 -3.66 3.54 6.92
N ILE A 77 -4.38 3.74 5.84
CA ILE A 77 -4.85 5.07 5.40
C ILE A 77 -6.36 5.08 5.36
N SER A 78 -6.95 6.12 5.95
CA SER A 78 -8.38 6.41 5.77
C SER A 78 -8.66 6.84 4.33
N PRO A 79 -9.52 6.15 3.57
CA PRO A 79 -9.86 6.53 2.20
C PRO A 79 -10.67 7.83 2.12
N HIS A 80 -11.28 8.24 3.24
CA HIS A 80 -12.11 9.43 3.34
C HIS A 80 -11.27 10.69 3.60
N THR A 81 -10.24 10.59 4.44
CA THR A 81 -9.50 11.76 4.92
C THR A 81 -8.04 11.79 4.48
N GLY A 82 -7.48 10.68 4.01
CA GLY A 82 -6.05 10.53 3.72
C GLY A 82 -5.16 10.47 4.97
N LYS A 83 -5.73 10.53 6.17
CA LYS A 83 -4.94 10.41 7.40
C LYS A 83 -4.48 8.97 7.61
N VAL A 84 -3.22 8.81 7.99
CA VAL A 84 -2.69 7.53 8.48
C VAL A 84 -3.35 7.20 9.83
N LEU A 85 -4.04 6.06 9.85
CA LEU A 85 -4.71 5.47 10.99
C LEU A 85 -3.76 4.66 11.87
N GLY A 86 -2.70 4.10 11.26
CA GLY A 86 -1.68 3.33 11.96
C GLY A 86 -0.54 2.92 11.04
N ARG A 87 0.57 2.49 11.64
CA ARG A 87 1.73 1.93 10.95
C ARG A 87 1.94 0.50 11.40
N ILE A 88 2.16 -0.39 10.45
CA ILE A 88 2.53 -1.79 10.69
C ILE A 88 4.03 -1.87 10.43
N ASP A 89 4.79 -2.12 11.49
CA ASP A 89 6.23 -2.35 11.42
C ASP A 89 6.49 -3.83 11.12
N LEU A 90 7.14 -4.11 9.99
CA LEU A 90 7.53 -5.46 9.55
C LEU A 90 9.05 -5.67 9.63
N LYS A 91 9.77 -4.80 10.34
CA LYS A 91 11.21 -4.95 10.53
C LYS A 91 11.53 -6.31 11.14
N GLY A 92 12.42 -7.04 10.47
CA GLY A 92 12.87 -8.37 10.91
C GLY A 92 11.92 -9.51 10.54
N ILE A 93 10.86 -9.27 9.76
CA ILE A 93 10.00 -10.35 9.24
C ILE A 93 10.78 -11.36 8.39
N ILE A 94 11.82 -10.89 7.69
CA ILE A 94 12.76 -11.71 6.92
C ILE A 94 14.19 -11.38 7.34
N ASP A 95 15.04 -12.39 7.37
CA ASP A 95 16.47 -12.20 7.54
C ASP A 95 17.05 -11.64 6.24
N LYS A 96 17.68 -10.46 6.31
CA LYS A 96 18.25 -9.78 5.13
C LYS A 96 19.35 -10.61 4.44
N ARG A 97 19.94 -11.61 5.11
CA ARG A 97 20.89 -12.56 4.52
C ARG A 97 20.23 -13.51 3.52
N GLU A 98 18.92 -13.71 3.61
CA GLU A 98 18.13 -14.51 2.66
C GLU A 98 17.74 -13.73 1.40
N LEU A 99 17.98 -12.42 1.37
CA LEU A 99 17.63 -11.57 0.24
C LEU A 99 18.77 -11.53 -0.76
N HIS A 100 18.45 -11.83 -2.02
CA HIS A 100 19.40 -11.82 -3.12
C HIS A 100 18.93 -10.84 -4.20
N GLY A 101 19.88 -10.07 -4.74
CA GLY A 101 19.63 -9.09 -5.79
C GLY A 101 19.42 -7.66 -5.27
N GLU A 102 19.90 -6.70 -6.05
CA GLU A 102 19.64 -5.29 -5.79
C GLU A 102 18.14 -5.00 -5.88
N GLY A 103 17.63 -4.16 -4.98
CA GLY A 103 16.21 -3.80 -4.94
C GLY A 103 15.29 -4.84 -4.27
N ALA A 104 15.84 -5.81 -3.54
CA ALA A 104 15.05 -6.72 -2.71
C ALA A 104 14.45 -5.98 -1.49
N VAL A 105 13.25 -5.43 -1.67
CA VAL A 105 12.55 -4.60 -0.67
C VAL A 105 11.13 -5.11 -0.41
N LEU A 106 10.61 -4.83 0.78
CA LEU A 106 9.20 -5.05 1.12
C LEU A 106 8.30 -4.33 0.10
N ASN A 107 7.44 -5.10 -0.57
CA ASN A 107 6.52 -4.61 -1.60
C ASN A 107 5.57 -5.74 -2.00
N GLY A 108 4.29 -5.59 -1.71
CA GLY A 108 3.26 -6.58 -2.03
C GLY A 108 2.43 -6.90 -0.79
N ILE A 109 1.14 -6.61 -0.89
CA ILE A 109 0.14 -6.83 0.15
C ILE A 109 -1.06 -7.48 -0.54
N ALA A 110 -1.64 -8.51 0.07
CA ALA A 110 -2.87 -9.12 -0.42
C ALA A 110 -3.79 -9.46 0.74
N TYR A 111 -5.08 -9.27 0.55
CA TYR A 111 -6.08 -9.50 1.58
C TYR A 111 -7.18 -10.47 1.11
N ASP A 112 -7.40 -11.52 1.91
CA ASP A 112 -8.54 -12.42 1.75
C ASP A 112 -9.66 -12.00 2.72
N PRO A 113 -10.73 -11.33 2.25
CA PRO A 113 -11.82 -10.90 3.12
C PRO A 113 -12.67 -12.05 3.65
N LYS A 114 -12.70 -13.22 3.01
CA LYS A 114 -13.50 -14.37 3.47
C LYS A 114 -12.86 -15.03 4.68
N GLY A 115 -11.54 -15.23 4.60
CA GLY A 115 -10.74 -15.80 5.68
C GLY A 115 -10.22 -14.79 6.70
N ASN A 116 -10.35 -13.48 6.41
CA ASN A 116 -9.69 -12.39 7.13
C ASN A 116 -8.16 -12.63 7.28
N ARG A 117 -7.51 -12.94 6.15
CA ARG A 117 -6.08 -13.25 6.09
C ARG A 117 -5.34 -12.16 5.33
N LEU A 118 -4.24 -11.68 5.91
CA LEU A 118 -3.37 -10.67 5.32
C LEU A 118 -2.05 -11.31 4.94
N PHE A 119 -1.63 -11.13 3.70
CA PHE A 119 -0.39 -11.64 3.16
C PHE A 119 0.54 -10.51 2.78
N VAL A 120 1.83 -10.69 3.06
CA VAL A 120 2.88 -9.74 2.69
C VAL A 120 4.08 -10.45 2.09
N THR A 121 4.76 -9.77 1.18
CA THR A 121 5.98 -10.26 0.52
C THR A 121 6.86 -9.08 0.10
N GLY A 122 7.91 -9.35 -0.66
CA GLY A 122 8.76 -8.32 -1.25
C GLY A 122 9.30 -8.70 -2.61
N LYS A 123 9.89 -7.72 -3.29
CA LYS A 123 10.59 -7.93 -4.56
C LYS A 123 11.74 -8.90 -4.31
N LEU A 124 11.82 -9.96 -5.12
CA LEU A 124 12.86 -10.99 -5.03
C LEU A 124 12.90 -11.73 -3.69
N TRP A 125 11.84 -11.66 -2.87
CA TRP A 125 11.79 -12.42 -1.63
C TRP A 125 11.55 -13.91 -1.91
N PRO A 126 12.23 -14.82 -1.20
CA PRO A 126 12.00 -16.26 -1.32
C PRO A 126 10.73 -16.73 -0.59
N LYS A 127 10.01 -15.83 0.09
CA LYS A 127 8.93 -16.16 1.03
C LYS A 127 7.75 -15.19 0.88
N LEU A 128 6.56 -15.73 1.10
CA LEU A 128 5.32 -15.00 1.33
C LEU A 128 4.83 -15.34 2.74
N PHE A 129 4.42 -14.33 3.50
CA PHE A 129 3.99 -14.47 4.89
C PHE A 129 2.50 -14.19 5.02
N GLU A 130 1.77 -15.08 5.67
CA GLU A 130 0.48 -14.73 6.28
C GLU A 130 0.78 -14.08 7.64
N ILE A 131 0.24 -12.88 7.89
CA ILE A 131 0.49 -12.11 9.10
C ILE A 131 -0.81 -11.77 9.84
N LYS A 132 -0.69 -11.57 11.15
CA LYS A 132 -1.74 -11.00 11.98
C LYS A 132 -1.24 -9.71 12.61
N VAL A 133 -1.95 -8.61 12.35
CA VAL A 133 -1.64 -7.30 12.96
C VAL A 133 -2.18 -7.28 14.38
N ILE A 134 -1.30 -6.96 15.33
CA ILE A 134 -1.67 -6.75 16.74
C ILE A 134 -1.49 -5.27 17.07
N ASN A 135 -2.42 -4.71 17.84
CA ASN A 135 -2.20 -3.37 18.38
C ASN A 135 -1.23 -3.48 19.56
N PRO A 136 -0.22 -2.60 19.67
CA PRO A 136 0.59 -2.53 20.87
C PRO A 136 -0.33 -2.25 22.06
N ARG A 137 -0.12 -3.00 23.15
CA ARG A 137 -0.79 -2.77 24.42
C ARG A 137 -0.29 -1.49 25.08
#